data_AF-A0A7S3BW41-F1
#
_entry.id   AF-A0A7S3BW41-F1
#
_cell.length_a   1.000
_cell.length_b   1.000
_cell.length_c   1.000
_cell.angle_alpha   90.00
_cell.angle_beta   90.00
_cell.angle_gamma   90.00
#
_symmetry.space_group_name_H-M   'P 1'
#
loop_
_entity.id
_entity.type
_entity.pdbx_description
1 polymer ?
#
loop_
_entity_poly.entity_id
_entity_poly.type
_entity_poly.pdbx_seq_one_letter_code
_entity_poly.pdbx_strand_id
1 'polypeptide(L)'
;DDDGVALWEAAAIARCQRAEGQEAPIEDERDAGDAPMLTTGIVTAVDAGGVGDRVALDFTSLLRMGEGALVGSSAKLLGLVHGETIQGALVPARPFRVNAGPVHSYILLADGRTKYLEEVRAGDKVLVVDAYGSTRSLTVGRCKVEPRPLLMLTFEADGDQGQVFLQQAETVRLIVESDDGEFHVRSVTEVGVGE
;
A
#
# COMPACT_ATOMS: atom_id res chain seq x y z
N ASP A 1 -20.67 -1.30 -37.60
CA ASP A 1 -19.60 -1.72 -36.67
C ASP A 1 -20.22 -2.21 -35.39
N ASP A 2 -20.43 -3.53 -35.38
CA ASP A 2 -21.13 -4.32 -34.36
C ASP A 2 -20.27 -4.51 -33.09
N ASP A 3 -18.97 -4.22 -33.19
CA ASP A 3 -17.98 -4.41 -32.11
C ASP A 3 -18.14 -3.41 -30.95
N GLY A 4 -18.80 -2.27 -31.17
CA GLY A 4 -19.03 -1.25 -30.14
C GLY A 4 -20.19 -1.55 -29.19
N VAL A 5 -21.10 -2.45 -29.57
CA VAL A 5 -22.30 -2.79 -28.79
C VAL A 5 -22.02 -3.89 -27.75
N ALA A 6 -21.07 -4.78 -28.06
CA ALA A 6 -20.74 -5.94 -27.21
C ALA A 6 -20.12 -5.58 -25.85
N LEU A 7 -19.37 -4.47 -25.74
CA LEU A 7 -18.72 -4.09 -24.49
C LEU A 7 -19.72 -3.52 -23.46
N TRP A 8 -20.85 -2.99 -23.91
CA TRP A 8 -21.83 -2.34 -23.04
C TRP A 8 -22.86 -3.30 -22.46
N GLU A 9 -23.22 -4.35 -23.20
CA GLU A 9 -24.12 -5.40 -22.71
C GLU A 9 -23.47 -6.25 -21.59
N ALA A 10 -22.13 -6.40 -21.61
CA ALA A 10 -21.41 -7.14 -20.58
C ALA A 10 -21.40 -6.45 -19.19
N ALA A 11 -21.40 -5.12 -19.15
CA ALA A 11 -21.31 -4.35 -17.90
C ALA A 11 -22.60 -4.40 -17.06
N ALA A 12 -23.76 -4.64 -17.68
CA ALA A 12 -25.06 -4.65 -17.01
C ALA A 12 -25.35 -5.95 -16.23
N ILE A 13 -24.65 -7.05 -16.52
CA ILE A 13 -24.91 -8.39 -15.95
C ILE A 13 -24.13 -8.62 -14.64
N ALA A 14 -23.05 -7.88 -14.39
CA ALA A 14 -22.07 -8.18 -13.34
C ALA A 14 -22.47 -7.79 -11.90
N ARG A 15 -23.77 -7.65 -11.58
CA ARG A 15 -24.25 -7.37 -10.22
C ARG A 15 -24.92 -8.56 -9.52
N CYS A 16 -24.54 -9.78 -9.90
CA CYS A 16 -25.04 -11.00 -9.27
C CYS A 16 -23.93 -12.05 -9.13
N GLN A 17 -23.48 -12.24 -7.89
CA GLN A 17 -23.31 -13.51 -7.17
C GLN A 17 -22.15 -13.41 -6.16
N ARG A 18 -22.49 -13.68 -4.89
CA ARG A 18 -21.56 -13.87 -3.77
C ARG A 18 -21.27 -15.37 -3.61
N ALA A 19 -20.12 -15.62 -3.00
CA ALA A 19 -19.60 -16.90 -2.49
C ALA A 19 -19.05 -17.80 -3.63
N GLU A 20 -17.94 -18.54 -3.52
CA GLU A 20 -17.21 -19.15 -2.40
C GLU A 20 -15.74 -19.46 -2.80
N GLY A 21 -14.90 -19.78 -1.81
CA GLY A 21 -14.18 -21.07 -1.79
C GLY A 21 -12.86 -21.27 -2.57
N GLN A 22 -11.85 -21.69 -1.79
CA GLN A 22 -10.57 -22.36 -2.14
C GLN A 22 -9.50 -21.56 -2.90
N GLU A 23 -8.50 -21.09 -2.16
CA GLU A 23 -7.24 -20.56 -2.67
C GLU A 23 -6.37 -21.69 -3.24
N ALA A 24 -6.19 -21.70 -4.55
CA ALA A 24 -5.07 -22.41 -5.16
C ALA A 24 -3.75 -21.66 -4.84
N PRO A 25 -2.62 -22.35 -4.64
CA PRO A 25 -1.34 -21.67 -4.47
C PRO A 25 -1.02 -20.91 -5.76
N ILE A 26 -1.00 -19.59 -5.68
CA ILE A 26 -0.51 -18.75 -6.77
C ILE A 26 1.01 -18.82 -6.70
N GLU A 27 1.65 -19.32 -7.77
CA GLU A 27 3.09 -19.29 -7.91
C GLU A 27 3.53 -17.82 -8.02
N ASP A 28 4.19 -17.29 -6.99
CA ASP A 28 4.72 -15.93 -7.00
C ASP A 28 5.89 -15.85 -7.98
N GLU A 29 5.78 -14.99 -9.00
CA GLU A 29 6.96 -14.51 -9.72
C GLU A 29 7.82 -13.72 -8.73
N ARG A 30 8.84 -14.38 -8.15
CA ARG A 30 9.87 -13.70 -7.36
C ARG A 30 10.74 -12.92 -8.32
N ASP A 31 10.69 -11.60 -8.25
CA ASP A 31 11.60 -10.77 -9.02
C ASP A 31 13.00 -10.86 -8.40
N ALA A 32 13.94 -11.44 -9.15
CA ALA A 32 15.35 -11.56 -8.77
C ALA A 32 16.13 -10.25 -8.96
N GLY A 33 15.46 -9.10 -8.80
CA GLY A 33 16.13 -7.81 -8.64
C GLY A 33 16.79 -7.73 -7.26
N ASP A 34 17.71 -6.78 -7.06
CA ASP A 34 18.21 -6.47 -5.71
C ASP A 34 17.01 -6.05 -4.85
N ALA A 35 16.54 -6.97 -3.99
CA ALA A 35 15.45 -6.70 -3.08
C ALA A 35 15.86 -5.51 -2.18
N PRO A 36 14.97 -4.53 -1.96
CA PRO A 36 15.30 -3.41 -1.09
C PRO A 36 15.62 -3.94 0.31
N MET A 37 16.78 -3.54 0.83
CA MET A 37 17.13 -3.81 2.22
C MET A 37 16.21 -2.97 3.10
N LEU A 38 15.40 -3.63 3.92
CA LEU A 38 14.57 -2.97 4.91
C LEU A 38 15.40 -2.71 6.18
N THR A 39 15.18 -1.54 6.77
CA THR A 39 15.70 -1.15 8.07
C THR A 39 14.55 -0.59 8.89
N THR A 40 14.62 -0.71 10.21
CA THR A 40 13.64 -0.12 11.11
C THR A 40 13.96 1.36 11.29
N GLY A 41 12.98 2.21 10.98
CA GLY A 41 13.05 3.64 11.26
C GLY A 41 12.32 3.99 12.54
N ILE A 42 12.71 5.09 13.17
CA ILE A 42 12.06 5.60 14.40
C ILE A 42 11.24 6.83 14.03
N VAL A 43 9.95 6.83 14.37
CA VAL A 43 9.07 7.98 14.23
C VAL A 43 9.51 9.09 15.18
N THR A 44 9.84 10.25 14.64
CA THR A 44 10.30 11.42 15.40
C THR A 44 9.22 12.48 15.57
N ALA A 45 8.21 12.51 14.70
CA ALA A 45 7.06 13.40 14.83
C ALA A 45 5.80 12.83 14.15
N VAL A 46 4.63 13.18 14.71
CA VAL A 46 3.31 12.89 14.14
C VAL A 46 2.50 14.17 14.15
N ASP A 47 2.23 14.71 12.96
CA ASP A 47 1.54 15.98 12.77
C ASP A 47 0.26 15.82 11.94
N ALA A 48 -0.66 16.77 12.06
CA ALA A 48 -1.78 16.88 11.14
C ALA A 48 -1.28 17.26 9.74
N GLY A 49 -1.58 16.44 8.73
CA GLY A 49 -1.20 16.67 7.33
C GLY A 49 -2.23 17.46 6.52
N GLY A 50 -3.30 17.95 7.16
CA GLY A 50 -4.41 18.64 6.49
C GLY A 50 -5.27 17.70 5.65
N VAL A 51 -5.95 18.24 4.64
CA VAL A 51 -6.70 17.45 3.65
C VAL A 51 -5.89 17.40 2.36
N GLY A 52 -5.70 16.19 1.83
CA GLY A 52 -5.01 16.00 0.55
C GLY A 52 -5.65 14.91 -0.30
N ASP A 53 -5.33 14.94 -1.59
CA ASP A 53 -5.79 13.95 -2.57
C ASP A 53 -5.02 12.64 -2.40
N ARG A 54 -5.61 11.70 -1.67
CA ARG A 54 -5.02 10.39 -1.36
C ARG A 54 -5.29 9.41 -2.49
N VAL A 55 -4.25 8.69 -2.89
CA VAL A 55 -4.31 7.58 -3.85
C VAL A 55 -4.44 6.25 -3.10
N ALA A 56 -5.55 5.54 -3.32
CA ALA A 56 -5.65 4.09 -3.06
C ALA A 56 -5.20 3.34 -4.30
N LEU A 57 -4.36 2.33 -4.12
CA LEU A 57 -4.05 1.36 -5.14
C LEU A 57 -4.84 0.08 -4.86
N ASP A 58 -5.62 -0.35 -5.84
CA ASP A 58 -6.21 -1.68 -5.88
C ASP A 58 -5.41 -2.54 -6.85
N PHE A 59 -4.90 -3.66 -6.38
CA PHE A 59 -4.17 -4.65 -7.16
C PHE A 59 -5.11 -5.67 -7.80
N THR A 60 -4.62 -6.35 -8.85
CA THR A 60 -5.32 -7.45 -9.50
C THR A 60 -5.23 -8.77 -8.73
N SER A 61 -4.50 -8.79 -7.61
CA SER A 61 -4.24 -9.96 -6.78
C SER A 61 -4.37 -9.60 -5.31
N LEU A 62 -4.55 -10.63 -4.46
CA LEU A 62 -4.63 -10.43 -3.02
C LEU A 62 -3.24 -10.25 -2.41
N LEU A 63 -3.15 -9.31 -1.47
CA LEU A 63 -2.08 -9.09 -0.51
C LEU A 63 -2.25 -10.06 0.67
N ARG A 64 -1.13 -10.59 1.17
CA ARG A 64 -1.05 -11.38 2.40
C ARG A 64 -0.94 -10.46 3.61
N MET A 65 -1.25 -10.98 4.79
CA MET A 65 -0.96 -10.26 6.03
C MET A 65 0.56 -10.02 6.14
N GLY A 66 0.96 -8.82 6.58
CA GLY A 66 2.36 -8.39 6.54
C GLY A 66 2.84 -7.83 5.20
N GLU A 67 2.10 -7.97 4.10
CA GLU A 67 2.50 -7.37 2.82
C GLU A 67 2.01 -5.91 2.67
N GLY A 68 2.81 -5.12 1.97
CA GLY A 68 2.51 -3.71 1.72
C GLY A 68 3.26 -3.14 0.53
N ALA A 69 3.20 -1.82 0.37
CA ALA A 69 3.96 -1.08 -0.62
C ALA A 69 4.88 -0.05 0.06
N LEU A 70 6.05 0.17 -0.51
CA LEU A 70 6.99 1.18 -0.05
C LEU A 70 6.62 2.55 -0.62
N VAL A 71 6.26 3.50 0.27
CA VAL A 71 5.76 4.84 -0.08
C VAL A 71 6.40 5.91 0.79
N GLY A 72 6.74 7.07 0.22
CA GLY A 72 7.30 8.17 0.99
C GLY A 72 7.33 9.49 0.23
N SER A 73 7.59 10.60 0.92
CA SER A 73 7.70 11.92 0.27
C SER A 73 9.02 12.11 -0.50
N SER A 74 9.97 11.20 -0.30
CA SER A 74 11.27 11.16 -0.96
C SER A 74 11.49 9.76 -1.53
N ALA A 75 11.99 9.67 -2.77
CA ALA A 75 12.38 8.40 -3.38
C ALA A 75 13.53 7.69 -2.63
N LYS A 76 14.29 8.42 -1.79
CA LYS A 76 15.42 7.88 -1.03
C LYS A 76 15.00 7.17 0.25
N LEU A 77 13.87 7.56 0.84
CA LEU A 77 13.43 7.02 2.12
C LEU A 77 11.91 6.83 2.10
N LEU A 78 11.52 5.56 1.95
CA LEU A 78 10.15 5.09 1.82
C LEU A 78 9.76 4.32 3.08
N GLY A 79 8.50 4.45 3.51
CA GLY A 79 7.92 3.65 4.58
C GLY A 79 7.06 2.51 4.04
N LEU A 80 7.02 1.39 4.76
CA LEU A 80 6.22 0.22 4.40
C LEU A 80 4.76 0.39 4.85
N VAL A 81 3.89 0.74 3.89
CA VAL A 81 2.45 0.90 4.10
C VAL A 81 1.76 -0.45 3.91
N HIS A 82 1.21 -0.99 4.99
CA HIS A 82 0.58 -2.30 5.01
C HIS A 82 -0.73 -2.32 4.20
N GLY A 83 -0.99 -3.45 3.54
CA GLY A 83 -2.22 -3.71 2.81
C GLY A 83 -3.45 -3.74 3.72
N GLU A 84 -4.63 -3.46 3.18
CA GLU A 84 -5.88 -3.49 3.96
C GLU A 84 -6.40 -4.92 4.19
N THR A 85 -5.55 -5.78 4.76
CA THR A 85 -5.82 -7.22 4.97
C THR A 85 -6.43 -7.51 6.34
N ILE A 86 -6.34 -6.57 7.30
CA ILE A 86 -6.90 -6.72 8.64
C ILE A 86 -8.34 -6.21 8.66
N GLN A 87 -9.25 -7.06 9.12
CA GLN A 87 -10.66 -6.72 9.29
C GLN A 87 -10.83 -5.72 10.42
N GLY A 88 -11.41 -4.55 10.12
CA GLY A 88 -11.77 -3.56 11.12
C GLY A 88 -13.13 -3.86 11.76
N ALA A 89 -13.45 -3.17 12.85
CA ALA A 89 -14.72 -3.35 13.56
C ALA A 89 -15.95 -2.94 12.73
N LEU A 90 -15.79 -1.93 11.87
CA LEU A 90 -16.89 -1.32 11.10
C LEU A 90 -16.73 -1.45 9.58
N VAL A 91 -15.53 -1.80 9.11
CA VAL A 91 -15.19 -1.82 7.69
C VAL A 91 -14.55 -3.18 7.37
N PRO A 92 -15.08 -3.94 6.39
CA PRO A 92 -14.48 -5.21 5.99
C PRO A 92 -13.11 -4.96 5.35
N ALA A 93 -12.21 -5.92 5.52
CA ALA A 93 -10.91 -5.90 4.85
C ALA A 93 -11.08 -5.88 3.32
N ARG A 94 -10.14 -5.21 2.66
CA ARG A 94 -10.00 -5.22 1.20
C ARG A 94 -8.58 -5.70 0.91
N PRO A 95 -8.32 -7.01 0.99
CA PRO A 95 -6.98 -7.58 0.91
C PRO A 95 -6.39 -7.50 -0.52
N PHE A 96 -6.79 -6.54 -1.33
CA PHE A 96 -6.21 -6.19 -2.63
C PHE A 96 -5.83 -4.70 -2.66
N ARG A 97 -5.98 -3.97 -1.54
CA ARG A 97 -5.84 -2.51 -1.47
C ARG A 97 -4.67 -2.10 -0.59
N VAL A 98 -3.92 -1.08 -1.05
CA VAL A 98 -3.04 -0.26 -0.21
C VAL A 98 -3.53 1.20 -0.26
N ASN A 99 -3.70 1.81 0.92
CA ASN A 99 -4.02 3.23 1.03
C ASN A 99 -2.70 4.04 1.02
N ALA A 100 -2.08 4.13 -0.15
CA ALA A 100 -0.66 4.45 -0.32
C ALA A 100 -0.24 5.82 0.23
N GLY A 101 -0.91 6.91 -0.13
CA GLY A 101 -0.51 8.27 0.26
C GLY A 101 -1.07 9.34 -0.68
N PRO A 102 -0.74 10.62 -0.49
CA PRO A 102 -1.16 11.68 -1.39
C PRO A 102 -0.45 11.62 -2.76
N VAL A 103 -1.06 12.27 -3.76
CA VAL A 103 -0.57 12.32 -5.16
C VAL A 103 0.93 12.63 -5.34
N HIS A 104 1.55 13.39 -4.45
CA HIS A 104 2.96 13.78 -4.53
C HIS A 104 3.94 12.72 -3.98
N SER A 105 3.46 11.71 -3.25
CA SER A 105 4.35 10.70 -2.67
C SER A 105 4.89 9.77 -3.75
N TYR A 106 6.09 9.25 -3.54
CA TYR A 106 6.71 8.23 -4.36
C TYR A 106 6.29 6.83 -3.93
N ILE A 107 6.22 5.91 -4.89
CA ILE A 107 6.08 4.47 -4.66
C ILE A 107 7.18 3.72 -5.40
N LEU A 108 7.65 2.60 -4.84
CA LEU A 108 8.61 1.71 -5.49
C LEU A 108 7.91 0.73 -6.47
N LEU A 109 8.33 0.74 -7.72
CA LEU A 109 7.87 -0.20 -8.75
C LEU A 109 8.68 -1.51 -8.72
N ALA A 110 8.13 -2.55 -9.33
CA ALA A 110 8.77 -3.86 -9.42
C ALA A 110 10.13 -3.84 -10.16
N ASP A 111 10.34 -2.86 -11.05
CA ASP A 111 11.61 -2.68 -11.77
C ASP A 111 12.67 -1.89 -10.98
N GLY A 112 12.40 -1.60 -9.70
CA GLY A 112 13.30 -0.87 -8.80
C GLY A 112 13.27 0.65 -8.96
N ARG A 113 12.51 1.19 -9.92
CA ARG A 113 12.34 2.65 -10.06
C ARG A 113 11.25 3.16 -9.13
N THR A 114 11.37 4.40 -8.70
CA THR A 114 10.28 5.11 -8.01
C THR A 114 9.42 5.90 -8.99
N LYS A 115 8.14 6.03 -8.69
CA LYS A 115 7.17 6.79 -9.48
C LYS A 115 6.30 7.64 -8.56
N TYR A 116 5.85 8.82 -9.00
CA TYR A 116 4.87 9.57 -8.20
C TYR A 116 3.54 8.82 -8.19
N LEU A 117 2.83 8.84 -7.06
CA LEU A 117 1.53 8.18 -6.92
C LEU A 117 0.50 8.74 -7.89
N GLU A 118 0.58 10.03 -8.23
CA GLU A 118 -0.26 10.60 -9.28
C GLU A 118 -0.07 9.89 -10.60
N GLU A 119 1.16 9.46 -10.94
CA GLU A 119 1.52 8.96 -12.28
C GLU A 119 1.15 7.48 -12.42
N VAL A 120 0.88 6.78 -11.32
CA VAL A 120 0.56 5.35 -11.32
C VAL A 120 -0.72 5.12 -12.11
N ARG A 121 -0.70 4.14 -13.01
CA ARG A 121 -1.83 3.77 -13.86
C ARG A 121 -2.12 2.28 -13.68
N ALA A 122 -3.33 1.86 -14.05
CA ALA A 122 -3.64 0.45 -14.17
C ALA A 122 -2.67 -0.21 -15.17
N GLY A 123 -2.17 -1.40 -14.81
CA GLY A 123 -1.13 -2.11 -15.56
C GLY A 123 0.29 -1.89 -15.04
N ASP A 124 0.55 -0.83 -14.24
CA ASP A 124 1.85 -0.68 -13.58
C ASP A 124 2.07 -1.83 -12.57
N LYS A 125 3.31 -2.30 -12.49
CA LYS A 125 3.74 -3.33 -11.53
C LYS A 125 4.44 -2.67 -10.33
N VAL A 126 3.86 -2.83 -9.14
CA VAL A 126 4.40 -2.31 -7.88
C VAL A 126 5.16 -3.42 -7.17
N LEU A 127 6.28 -3.07 -6.54
CA LEU A 127 6.98 -3.99 -5.66
C LEU A 127 6.21 -4.08 -4.34
N VAL A 128 5.68 -5.27 -4.06
CA VAL A 128 5.07 -5.60 -2.78
C VAL A 128 6.10 -6.31 -1.93
N VAL A 129 6.20 -5.87 -0.68
CA VAL A 129 7.22 -6.32 0.27
C VAL A 129 6.53 -6.74 1.57
N ASP A 130 7.01 -7.81 2.19
CA ASP A 130 6.61 -8.18 3.54
C ASP A 130 7.58 -7.66 4.61
N ALA A 131 7.19 -7.80 5.88
CA ALA A 131 7.99 -7.34 7.02
C ALA A 131 9.40 -7.95 7.10
N TYR A 132 9.62 -9.11 6.47
CA TYR A 132 10.89 -9.84 6.50
C TYR A 132 11.72 -9.62 5.22
N GLY A 133 11.28 -8.72 4.33
CA GLY A 133 11.98 -8.37 3.10
C GLY A 133 11.71 -9.33 1.93
N SER A 134 10.77 -10.27 2.05
CA SER A 134 10.32 -11.04 0.88
C SER A 134 9.56 -10.12 -0.07
N THR A 135 9.80 -10.30 -1.38
CA THR A 135 9.23 -9.43 -2.40
C THR A 135 8.51 -10.20 -3.50
N ARG A 136 7.50 -9.54 -4.08
CA ARG A 136 6.85 -9.96 -5.32
C ARG A 136 6.23 -8.77 -6.03
N SER A 137 6.01 -8.90 -7.33
CA SER A 137 5.35 -7.86 -8.13
C SER A 137 3.83 -8.06 -8.13
N LEU A 138 3.07 -7.01 -7.81
CA LEU A 138 1.62 -6.98 -8.06
C LEU A 138 1.24 -5.91 -9.09
N THR A 139 0.35 -6.28 -10.02
CA THR A 139 -0.19 -5.36 -11.03
C THR A 139 -1.29 -4.50 -10.43
N VAL A 140 -1.21 -3.18 -10.64
CA VAL A 140 -2.27 -2.24 -10.27
C VAL A 140 -3.47 -2.43 -11.20
N GLY A 141 -4.65 -2.68 -10.64
CA GLY A 141 -5.91 -2.74 -11.37
C GLY A 141 -6.67 -1.42 -11.38
N ARG A 142 -6.60 -0.64 -10.29
CA ARG A 142 -7.27 0.67 -10.18
C ARG A 142 -6.52 1.61 -9.24
N CYS A 143 -6.41 2.88 -9.65
CA CYS A 143 -5.98 3.99 -8.80
C CYS A 143 -7.22 4.82 -8.42
N LYS A 144 -7.49 4.98 -7.13
CA LYS A 144 -8.59 5.82 -6.64
C LYS A 144 -8.03 7.04 -5.93
N VAL A 145 -8.23 8.22 -6.52
CA VAL A 145 -7.87 9.50 -5.92
C VAL A 145 -9.07 10.11 -5.21
N GLU A 146 -8.96 10.42 -3.93
CA GLU A 146 -10.02 11.07 -3.17
C GLU A 146 -9.47 11.96 -2.04
N PRO A 147 -10.10 13.11 -1.74
CA PRO A 147 -9.68 13.98 -0.66
C PRO A 147 -9.91 13.31 0.69
N ARG A 148 -8.87 13.25 1.53
CA ARG A 148 -8.90 12.63 2.86
C ARG A 148 -8.10 13.47 3.85
N PRO A 149 -8.51 13.51 5.13
CA PRO A 149 -7.63 13.97 6.20
C PRO A 149 -6.38 13.10 6.25
N LEU A 150 -5.21 13.72 6.38
CA LEU A 150 -3.91 13.07 6.41
C LEU A 150 -3.22 13.30 7.76
N LEU A 151 -2.39 12.33 8.14
CA LEU A 151 -1.32 12.49 9.12
C LEU A 151 0.01 12.59 8.36
N MET A 152 0.91 13.44 8.85
CA MET A 152 2.31 13.46 8.44
C MET A 152 3.13 12.77 9.53
N LEU A 153 3.80 11.68 9.17
CA LEU A 153 4.72 10.97 10.06
C LEU A 153 6.13 11.27 9.57
N THR A 154 6.94 11.87 10.45
CA THR A 154 8.37 12.08 10.23
C THR A 154 9.12 10.99 10.94
N PHE A 155 10.14 10.42 10.29
CA PHE A 155 10.92 9.32 10.84
C PHE A 155 12.39 9.42 10.44
N GLU A 156 13.26 8.81 11.23
CA GLU A 156 14.68 8.69 10.98
C GLU A 156 15.05 7.23 10.78
N ALA A 157 15.85 6.93 9.75
CA ALA A 157 16.37 5.61 9.47
C ALA A 157 17.76 5.74 8.85
N ASP A 158 18.72 4.93 9.32
CA ASP A 158 20.11 4.94 8.87
C ASP A 158 20.79 6.34 8.86
N GLY A 159 20.35 7.23 9.76
CA GLY A 159 20.87 8.60 9.87
C GLY A 159 20.28 9.61 8.88
N ASP A 160 19.35 9.19 8.03
CA ASP A 160 18.57 10.05 7.17
C ASP A 160 17.16 10.30 7.74
N GLN A 161 16.64 11.50 7.52
CA GLN A 161 15.28 11.88 7.91
C GLN A 161 14.35 11.82 6.69
N GLY A 162 13.20 11.19 6.86
CA GLY A 162 12.13 11.13 5.86
C GLY A 162 10.76 11.40 6.45
N GLN A 163 9.76 11.43 5.58
CA GLN A 163 8.38 11.63 6.00
C GLN A 163 7.39 10.94 5.05
N VAL A 164 6.31 10.42 5.61
CA VAL A 164 5.17 9.88 4.86
C VAL A 164 3.91 10.65 5.20
N PHE A 165 3.03 10.81 4.23
CA PHE A 165 1.68 11.31 4.45
C PHE A 165 0.70 10.16 4.23
N LEU A 166 -0.11 9.86 5.24
CA LEU A 166 -1.06 8.75 5.20
C LEU A 166 -2.44 9.24 5.63
N GLN A 167 -3.48 8.61 5.09
CA GLN A 167 -4.83 8.95 5.51
C GLN A 167 -5.01 8.65 7.00
N GLN A 168 -5.56 9.61 7.74
CA GLN A 168 -5.97 9.45 9.12
C GLN A 168 -7.18 8.53 9.22
N ALA A 169 -6.96 7.21 9.25
CA ALA A 169 -7.99 6.20 9.44
C ALA A 169 -7.40 4.89 9.97
N GLU A 170 -8.21 4.18 10.77
CA GLU A 170 -7.84 2.89 11.38
C GLU A 170 -7.43 1.81 10.36
N THR A 171 -7.96 1.90 9.13
CA THR A 171 -7.67 0.94 8.06
C THR A 171 -6.34 1.20 7.36
N VAL A 172 -5.65 2.29 7.67
CA VAL A 172 -4.31 2.58 7.16
C VAL A 172 -3.31 2.23 8.24
N ARG A 173 -2.39 1.34 7.91
CA ARG A 173 -1.49 0.73 8.89
C ARG A 173 -0.07 0.70 8.39
N LEU A 174 0.86 0.73 9.33
CA LEU A 174 2.28 0.54 9.14
C LEU A 174 2.70 -0.80 9.75
N ILE A 175 3.85 -1.30 9.33
CA ILE A 175 4.53 -2.38 10.02
C ILE A 175 5.52 -1.74 11.00
N VAL A 176 5.44 -2.14 12.26
CA VAL A 176 6.31 -1.70 13.35
C VAL A 176 6.98 -2.91 13.97
N GLU A 177 8.23 -2.77 14.34
CA GLU A 177 9.00 -3.76 15.08
C GLU A 177 8.77 -3.54 16.59
N SER A 178 8.48 -4.59 17.35
CA SER A 178 8.42 -4.53 18.81
C SER A 178 9.77 -4.80 19.46
N ASP A 179 9.88 -4.52 20.77
CA ASP A 179 11.11 -4.69 21.56
C ASP A 179 11.69 -6.12 21.54
N ASP A 180 10.87 -7.13 21.23
CA ASP A 180 11.26 -8.53 21.09
C ASP A 180 11.70 -8.92 19.67
N GLY A 181 11.72 -7.98 18.73
CA GLY A 181 12.13 -8.17 17.34
C GLY A 181 11.05 -8.76 16.44
N GLU A 182 9.80 -8.82 16.92
CA GLU A 182 8.66 -9.26 16.13
C GLU A 182 8.02 -8.10 15.37
N PHE A 183 7.46 -8.38 14.20
CA PHE A 183 6.77 -7.37 13.40
C PHE A 183 5.27 -7.40 13.63
N HIS A 184 4.70 -6.23 13.88
CA HIS A 184 3.29 -6.03 14.11
C HIS A 184 2.72 -4.97 13.19
N VAL A 185 1.42 -5.11 12.89
CA VAL A 185 0.71 -4.12 12.10
C VAL A 185 0.03 -3.14 13.05
N ARG A 186 0.30 -1.84 12.88
CA ARG A 186 -0.25 -0.77 13.73
C ARG A 186 -0.99 0.28 12.92
N SER A 187 -2.14 0.71 13.43
CA SER A 187 -2.90 1.81 12.82
C SER A 187 -2.10 3.11 12.87
N VAL A 188 -2.09 3.87 11.78
CA VAL A 188 -1.45 5.21 11.75
C VAL A 188 -2.06 6.18 12.76
N THR A 189 -3.28 5.92 13.24
CA THR A 189 -3.93 6.73 14.29
C THR A 189 -3.42 6.41 15.70
N GLU A 190 -2.63 5.36 15.84
CA GLU A 190 -2.11 4.84 17.12
C GLU A 190 -0.58 4.89 17.17
N VAL A 191 0.10 5.12 16.04
CA VAL A 191 1.55 5.27 15.97
C VAL A 191 1.98 6.53 16.73
N GLY A 192 2.86 6.35 17.72
CA GLY A 192 3.49 7.41 18.50
C GLY A 192 4.94 7.71 18.10
N VAL A 193 5.50 8.76 18.70
CA VAL A 193 6.93 9.07 18.61
C VAL A 193 7.74 8.01 19.38
N GLY A 194 8.83 7.54 18.78
CA GLY A 194 9.71 6.51 19.34
C GLY A 194 9.38 5.09 18.89
N GLU A 195 8.31 4.91 18.09
CA GLU A 195 7.95 3.65 17.45
C GLU A 195 8.58 3.47 16.07
#